data_AF-A0A2N4ULS7-F1
#
_entry.id   AF-A0A2N4ULS7-F1
#
_cell.length_a   1.000
_cell.length_b   1.000
_cell.length_c   1.000
_cell.angle_alpha   90.00
_cell.angle_beta   90.00
_cell.angle_gamma   90.00
#
_symmetry.space_group_name_H-M   'P 1'
#
loop_
_entity.id
_entity.type
_entity.pdbx_description
1 polymer ?
#
loop_
_entity_poly.entity_id
_entity_poly.type
_entity_poly.pdbx_seq_one_letter_code
_entity_poly.pdbx_strand_id
1 'polypeptide(L)'
;MSNELIKYDPELNTIPLRKFTPIEMNLFFSIISRMRDKGDQTVRFSFEQLKDLSNYKPTANNRFEDDIQRTYEKLMGLHFGRRSKSGLNRGMFVMFTKFRIVDEADSPYINIEVYKDALPLLSNLDTWVRYALAEFRDLRSSYAKPAFRLLKGFRTTGYAFLS
;
A
#
# COMPACT_ATOMS: atom_id res chain seq x y z
N MET A 1 -18.98 7.86 9.77
CA MET A 1 -17.64 7.44 9.31
C MET A 1 -17.72 7.22 7.80
N SER A 2 -16.98 8.00 7.02
CA SER A 2 -16.86 7.81 5.58
C SER A 2 -16.32 6.41 5.31
N ASN A 3 -17.01 5.61 4.49
CA ASN A 3 -16.53 4.30 4.06
C ASN A 3 -15.27 4.50 3.20
N GLU A 4 -14.10 4.46 3.84
CA GLU A 4 -12.82 4.58 3.13
C GLU A 4 -12.64 3.39 2.20
N LEU A 5 -12.39 3.68 0.93
CA LEU A 5 -12.30 2.70 -0.14
C LEU A 5 -10.83 2.56 -0.57
N ILE A 6 -10.41 1.31 -0.74
CA ILE A 6 -9.21 1.00 -1.50
C ILE A 6 -9.62 0.71 -2.94
N LYS A 7 -8.97 1.38 -3.90
CA LYS A 7 -9.11 1.14 -5.34
C LYS A 7 -7.75 1.28 -6.02
N TYR A 8 -7.32 0.26 -6.76
CA TYR A 8 -6.02 0.21 -7.45
C TYR A 8 -6.06 -0.73 -8.67
N ASP A 9 -5.07 -0.62 -9.55
CA ASP A 9 -4.89 -1.50 -10.71
C ASP A 9 -4.50 -2.94 -10.29
N PRO A 10 -5.10 -4.01 -10.86
CA PRO A 10 -4.78 -5.39 -10.52
C PRO A 10 -3.30 -5.78 -10.56
N GLU A 11 -2.45 -5.10 -11.35
CA GLU A 11 -0.99 -5.28 -11.35
C GLU A 11 -0.39 -5.10 -9.94
N LEU A 12 -0.99 -4.27 -9.08
CA LEU A 12 -0.57 -4.09 -7.69
C LEU A 12 -0.80 -5.32 -6.80
N ASN A 13 -1.52 -6.34 -7.25
CA ASN A 13 -1.58 -7.63 -6.55
C ASN A 13 -0.30 -8.47 -6.70
N THR A 14 0.58 -8.14 -7.65
CA THR A 14 1.82 -8.88 -7.92
C THR A 14 2.94 -8.56 -6.92
N ILE A 15 2.77 -7.54 -6.08
CA ILE A 15 3.78 -7.12 -5.11
C ILE A 15 4.06 -8.20 -4.05
N PRO A 16 5.34 -8.48 -3.72
CA PRO A 16 5.70 -9.50 -2.76
C PRO A 16 5.52 -9.01 -1.30
N LEU A 17 4.31 -9.14 -0.76
CA LEU A 17 4.04 -8.78 0.65
C LEU A 17 4.36 -9.89 1.66
N ARG A 18 5.02 -10.98 1.27
CA ARG A 18 5.28 -12.14 2.16
C ARG A 18 6.04 -11.77 3.45
N LYS A 19 6.90 -10.76 3.39
CA LYS A 19 7.70 -10.28 4.54
C LYS A 19 7.00 -9.19 5.37
N PHE A 20 5.75 -8.85 5.01
CA PHE A 20 4.98 -7.81 5.69
C PHE A 20 4.13 -8.42 6.81
N THR A 21 4.08 -7.74 7.95
CA THR A 21 3.11 -8.04 9.00
C THR A 21 1.72 -7.54 8.61
N PRO A 22 0.64 -8.02 9.25
CA PRO A 22 -0.71 -7.51 9.02
C PRO A 22 -0.82 -5.98 9.20
N ILE A 23 -0.08 -5.41 10.15
CA ILE A 23 -0.06 -3.97 10.44
C ILE A 23 0.67 -3.21 9.32
N GLU A 24 1.82 -3.72 8.88
CA GLU A 24 2.57 -3.12 7.76
C GLU A 24 1.76 -3.15 6.46
N MET A 25 1.01 -4.23 6.22
CA MET A 25 0.08 -4.30 5.08
C MET A 25 -1.06 -3.27 5.22
N ASN A 26 -1.63 -3.10 6.41
CA ASN A 26 -2.65 -2.06 6.64
C ASN A 26 -2.09 -0.68 6.31
N LEU A 27 -0.91 -0.37 6.84
CA LEU A 27 -0.24 0.91 6.60
C LEU A 27 -0.03 1.14 5.10
N PHE A 28 0.50 0.14 4.40
CA PHE A 28 0.70 0.22 2.95
C PHE A 28 -0.62 0.52 2.21
N PHE A 29 -1.66 -0.29 2.38
CA PHE A 29 -2.91 -0.10 1.64
C PHE A 29 -3.66 1.18 2.03
N SER A 30 -3.49 1.64 3.26
CA SER A 30 -3.99 2.93 3.70
C SER A 30 -3.27 4.10 3.02
N ILE A 31 -1.93 4.05 2.92
CA ILE A 31 -1.15 5.02 2.15
C ILE A 31 -1.61 5.00 0.68
N ILE A 32 -1.75 3.82 0.08
CA ILE A 32 -2.24 3.65 -1.30
C ILE A 32 -3.61 4.31 -1.50
N SER A 33 -4.55 4.11 -0.57
CA SER A 33 -5.88 4.76 -0.62
C SER A 33 -5.77 6.28 -0.58
N ARG A 34 -4.85 6.84 0.21
CA ARG A 34 -4.64 8.29 0.37
C ARG A 34 -3.85 8.93 -0.77
N MET A 35 -2.93 8.21 -1.38
CA MET A 35 -2.15 8.64 -2.55
C MET A 35 -2.95 8.58 -3.85
N ARG A 36 -4.12 7.92 -3.83
CA ARG A 36 -5.01 7.84 -4.98
C ARG A 36 -5.36 9.23 -5.50
N ASP A 37 -5.27 9.41 -6.82
CA ASP A 37 -5.61 10.65 -7.52
C ASP A 37 -4.78 11.88 -7.05
N LYS A 38 -3.62 11.67 -6.39
CA LYS A 38 -2.68 12.72 -5.97
C LYS A 38 -1.54 12.97 -6.95
N GLY A 39 -1.38 12.12 -7.98
CA GLY A 39 -0.27 12.22 -8.91
C GLY A 39 1.09 12.03 -8.23
N ASP A 40 2.11 12.73 -8.71
CA ASP A 40 3.49 12.76 -8.20
C ASP A 40 3.69 13.76 -7.06
N GLN A 41 2.60 14.25 -6.45
CA GLN A 41 2.71 15.19 -5.35
C GLN A 41 3.30 14.51 -4.10
N THR A 42 4.18 15.24 -3.41
CA THR A 42 4.56 14.86 -2.04
C THR A 42 3.35 15.03 -1.13
N VAL A 43 2.89 13.94 -0.51
CA VAL A 43 1.80 13.94 0.49
C VAL A 43 2.39 13.81 1.88
N ARG A 44 1.92 14.68 2.79
CA ARG A 44 2.32 14.68 4.20
C ARG A 44 1.32 13.88 5.04
N PHE A 45 1.83 13.00 5.89
CA PHE A 45 1.08 12.28 6.91
C PHE A 45 1.64 12.59 8.30
N SER A 46 0.78 12.96 9.26
CA SER A 46 1.19 13.00 10.66
C SER A 46 1.37 11.59 11.23
N PHE A 47 2.13 11.45 12.31
CA PHE A 47 2.27 10.14 12.97
C PHE A 47 0.93 9.63 13.50
N GLU A 48 0.08 10.50 14.03
CA GLU A 48 -1.27 10.13 14.48
C GLU A 48 -2.12 9.59 13.33
N GLN A 49 -2.06 10.20 12.15
CA GLN A 49 -2.74 9.68 10.96
C GLN A 49 -2.24 8.29 10.60
N LEU A 50 -0.92 8.05 10.63
CA LEU A 50 -0.36 6.73 10.32
C LEU A 50 -0.74 5.66 11.36
N LYS A 51 -0.84 6.04 12.65
CA LYS A 51 -1.34 5.15 13.73
C LYS A 51 -2.78 4.73 13.44
N ASP A 52 -3.65 5.70 13.14
CA ASP A 52 -5.04 5.44 12.82
C ASP A 52 -5.19 4.57 11.55
N LEU A 53 -4.48 4.94 10.48
CA LEU A 53 -4.51 4.25 9.19
C LEU A 53 -4.04 2.79 9.25
N SER A 54 -3.08 2.48 10.11
CA SER A 54 -2.54 1.11 10.25
C SER A 54 -3.33 0.24 11.23
N ASN A 55 -4.32 0.82 11.93
CA ASN A 55 -4.96 0.20 13.10
C ASN A 55 -3.94 -0.15 14.20
N TYR A 56 -2.92 0.69 14.37
CA TYR A 56 -1.86 0.44 15.33
C TYR A 56 -2.42 0.44 16.75
N LYS A 57 -2.10 -0.61 17.51
CA LYS A 57 -2.37 -0.67 18.94
C LYS A 57 -1.03 -0.55 19.66
N PRO A 58 -0.84 0.44 20.55
CA PRO A 58 0.37 0.54 21.35
C PRO A 58 0.59 -0.78 22.09
N THR A 59 1.76 -1.39 21.91
CA THR A 59 2.25 -2.47 22.77
C THR A 59 3.31 -1.88 23.69
N ALA A 60 3.43 -2.45 24.89
CA ALA A 60 4.27 -1.89 25.96
C ALA A 60 5.78 -1.79 25.63
N ASN A 61 6.24 -2.36 24.51
CA ASN A 61 7.66 -2.58 24.21
C ASN A 61 8.17 -1.99 22.87
N ASN A 62 7.33 -1.40 22.02
CA ASN A 62 7.76 -0.88 20.70
C ASN A 62 7.51 0.63 20.57
N ARG A 63 8.49 1.36 20.03
CA ARG A 63 8.29 2.72 19.55
C ARG A 63 7.66 2.66 18.15
N PHE A 64 6.51 3.29 17.99
CA PHE A 64 5.80 3.37 16.72
C PHE A 64 6.67 3.91 15.57
N GLU A 65 7.60 4.82 15.89
CA GLU A 65 8.62 5.34 14.96
C GLU A 65 9.50 4.24 14.37
N ASP A 66 10.03 3.34 15.21
CA ASP A 66 10.87 2.23 14.75
C ASP A 66 10.08 1.27 13.84
N ASP A 67 8.80 1.03 14.17
CA ASP A 67 7.90 0.20 13.37
C ASP A 67 7.62 0.87 12.00
N ILE A 68 7.44 2.19 11.96
CA ILE A 68 7.32 2.97 10.72
C ILE A 68 8.61 2.86 9.90
N GLN A 69 9.77 3.05 10.52
CA GLN A 69 11.05 3.01 9.81
C GLN A 69 11.29 1.63 9.19
N ARG A 70 11.01 0.54 9.93
CA ARG A 70 11.08 -0.82 9.40
C ARG A 70 10.09 -1.05 8.25
N THR A 71 8.88 -0.51 8.38
CA THR A 71 7.89 -0.57 7.29
C THR A 71 8.42 0.15 6.06
N TYR A 72 8.99 1.33 6.24
CA TYR A 72 9.59 2.13 5.17
C TYR A 72 10.66 1.37 4.39
N GLU A 73 11.62 0.77 5.09
CA GLU A 73 12.69 -0.01 4.45
C GLU A 73 12.11 -1.14 3.58
N LYS A 74 11.06 -1.81 4.06
CA LYS A 74 10.36 -2.82 3.27
C LYS A 74 9.62 -2.23 2.07
N LEU A 75 8.99 -1.06 2.22
CA LEU A 75 8.28 -0.37 1.14
C LEU A 75 9.20 0.12 0.03
N MET A 76 10.41 0.60 0.38
CA MET A 76 11.44 0.97 -0.60
C MET A 76 11.94 -0.23 -1.40
N GLY A 77 12.03 -1.40 -0.76
CA GLY A 77 12.42 -2.65 -1.43
C GLY A 77 11.32 -3.26 -2.30
N LEU A 78 10.13 -2.66 -2.40
CA LEU A 78 9.09 -3.14 -3.29
C LEU A 78 9.40 -2.74 -4.73
N HIS A 79 9.75 -3.74 -5.53
CA HIS A 79 9.93 -3.59 -6.97
C HIS A 79 8.77 -4.21 -7.74
N PHE A 80 8.30 -3.51 -8.76
CA PHE A 80 7.30 -3.95 -9.72
C PHE A 80 7.98 -4.36 -11.00
N GLY A 81 7.73 -5.58 -11.46
CA GLY A 81 8.20 -6.05 -12.76
C GLY A 81 7.15 -5.84 -13.82
N ARG A 82 7.45 -5.04 -14.85
CA ARG A 82 6.64 -4.97 -16.08
C ARG A 82 7.29 -5.79 -17.18
N ARG A 83 6.47 -6.56 -17.89
CA ARG A 83 6.88 -7.22 -19.13
C ARG A 83 6.04 -6.70 -20.29
N SER A 84 6.68 -6.46 -21.43
CA SER A 84 5.93 -6.17 -22.66
C SER A 84 5.07 -7.36 -23.05
N LYS A 85 4.04 -7.11 -23.87
CA LYS A 85 3.22 -8.17 -24.48
C LYS A 85 4.05 -9.20 -25.25
N SER A 86 5.16 -8.77 -25.84
CA SER A 86 6.13 -9.64 -26.54
C SER A 86 7.05 -10.42 -25.60
N GLY A 87 7.11 -10.08 -24.31
CA GLY A 87 8.01 -10.69 -23.31
C GLY A 87 9.49 -10.31 -23.43
N LEU A 88 9.87 -9.59 -24.50
CA LEU A 88 11.26 -9.20 -24.79
C LEU A 88 11.74 -8.03 -23.92
N ASN A 89 10.86 -7.08 -23.62
CA ASN A 89 11.21 -5.94 -22.78
C ASN A 89 10.80 -6.23 -21.33
N ARG A 90 11.73 -5.97 -20.42
CA ARG A 90 11.55 -6.10 -18.98
C ARG A 90 11.92 -4.78 -18.32
N GLY A 91 11.03 -4.27 -17.48
CA GLY A 91 11.27 -3.10 -16.66
C GLY A 91 11.06 -3.43 -15.20
N MET A 92 11.80 -2.77 -14.32
CA MET A 92 11.56 -2.79 -12.88
C MET A 92 11.47 -1.35 -12.38
N PHE A 93 10.50 -1.08 -11.52
CA PHE A 93 10.36 0.22 -10.87
C PHE A 93 9.95 0.06 -9.40
N VAL A 94 10.18 1.09 -8.60
CA VAL A 94 9.79 1.13 -7.18
C VAL A 94 8.44 1.83 -7.00
N MET A 95 7.73 1.56 -5.90
CA MET A 95 6.44 2.23 -5.64
C MET A 95 6.61 3.72 -5.31
N PHE A 96 7.58 4.04 -4.46
CA PHE A 96 7.73 5.35 -3.86
C PHE A 96 9.14 5.87 -4.11
N THR A 97 9.27 7.15 -4.46
CA THR A 97 10.56 7.86 -4.64
C THR A 97 11.02 8.56 -3.39
N LYS A 98 10.09 8.89 -2.50
CA LYS A 98 10.36 9.67 -1.29
C LYS A 98 9.53 9.13 -0.14
N PHE A 99 10.19 8.98 0.99
CA PHE A 99 9.57 8.72 2.27
C PHE A 99 10.49 9.33 3.33
N ARG A 100 10.21 10.57 3.70
CA ARG A 100 11.07 11.35 4.60
C ARG A 100 10.35 11.53 5.93
N ILE A 101 10.93 10.96 6.98
CA ILE A 101 10.51 11.17 8.37
C ILE A 101 11.11 12.49 8.87
N VAL A 102 10.30 13.29 9.57
CA VAL A 102 10.71 14.56 10.17
C VAL A 102 10.24 14.58 11.62
N ASP A 103 11.13 14.21 12.53
CA ASP A 103 10.84 14.09 13.98
C ASP A 103 11.15 15.37 14.76
N GLU A 104 12.04 16.22 14.24
CA GLU A 104 12.46 17.47 14.89
C GLU A 104 11.40 18.58 14.86
N ALA A 105 10.30 18.38 14.13
CA ALA A 105 9.20 19.33 14.09
C ALA A 105 8.32 19.22 15.33
N ASP A 106 7.70 20.32 15.76
CA ASP A 106 6.73 20.33 16.88
C ASP A 106 5.63 19.28 16.73
N SER A 107 5.26 18.96 15.49
CA SER A 107 4.38 17.85 15.13
C SER A 107 5.08 16.94 14.12
N PRO A 108 5.60 15.77 14.53
CA PRO A 108 6.28 14.82 13.65
C PRO A 108 5.42 14.35 12.48
N TYR A 109 6.05 14.20 11.31
CA TYR A 109 5.36 13.82 10.08
C TYR A 109 6.25 13.04 9.10
N ILE A 110 5.60 12.45 8.09
CA ILE A 110 6.24 11.78 6.97
C ILE A 110 5.78 12.39 5.67
N ASN A 111 6.73 12.70 4.79
CA ASN A 111 6.46 13.07 3.40
C ASN A 111 6.64 11.85 2.49
N ILE A 112 5.58 11.45 1.77
CA ILE A 112 5.58 10.31 0.85
C ILE A 112 5.34 10.81 -0.57
N GLU A 113 6.06 10.24 -1.55
CA GLU A 113 5.86 10.52 -2.97
C GLU A 113 5.84 9.20 -3.75
N VAL A 114 4.85 9.03 -4.62
CA VAL A 114 4.73 7.85 -5.48
C VAL A 114 5.59 8.07 -6.72
N TYR A 115 6.31 7.04 -7.14
CA TYR A 115 7.09 7.09 -8.37
C TYR A 115 6.18 7.30 -9.58
N LYS A 116 6.60 8.15 -10.51
CA LYS A 116 5.83 8.48 -11.73
C LYS A 116 5.35 7.24 -12.51
N ASP A 117 6.18 6.19 -12.64
CA ASP A 117 5.80 4.99 -13.40
C ASP A 117 4.82 4.08 -12.62
N ALA A 118 4.70 4.30 -11.31
CA ALA A 118 3.73 3.66 -10.43
C ALA A 118 2.38 4.40 -10.37
N LEU A 119 2.28 5.65 -10.85
CA LEU A 119 1.02 6.41 -10.85
C LEU A 119 -0.15 5.70 -11.57
N PRO A 120 0.04 5.02 -12.72
CA PRO A 120 -1.02 4.27 -13.37
C PRO A 120 -1.59 3.13 -12.51
N LEU A 121 -0.88 2.70 -11.46
CA LEU A 121 -1.40 1.71 -10.52
C LEU A 121 -2.48 2.28 -9.59
N LEU A 122 -2.51 3.62 -9.44
CA LEU A 122 -3.37 4.33 -8.47
C LEU A 122 -4.37 5.28 -9.13
N SER A 123 -4.07 5.80 -10.32
CA SER A 123 -4.84 6.85 -10.99
C SER A 123 -5.20 6.42 -12.42
N ASN A 124 -6.31 6.95 -12.97
CA ASN A 124 -6.77 6.66 -14.33
C ASN A 124 -6.90 5.15 -14.63
N LEU A 125 -7.56 4.43 -13.73
CA LEU A 125 -7.67 2.97 -13.75
C LEU A 125 -8.71 2.48 -14.77
N ASP A 126 -8.27 1.79 -15.82
CA ASP A 126 -9.15 1.08 -16.76
C ASP A 126 -9.80 -0.17 -16.12
N THR A 127 -9.02 -0.89 -15.32
CA THR A 127 -9.47 -2.03 -14.50
C THR A 127 -9.11 -1.78 -13.04
N TRP A 128 -9.87 -2.35 -12.11
CA TRP A 128 -9.60 -2.10 -10.69
C TRP A 128 -9.99 -3.27 -9.78
N VAL A 129 -9.21 -3.40 -8.71
CA VAL A 129 -9.62 -4.10 -7.49
C VAL A 129 -10.21 -3.05 -6.55
N ARG A 130 -11.37 -3.33 -5.94
CA ARG A 130 -11.97 -2.44 -4.93
C ARG A 130 -12.54 -3.17 -3.72
N TYR A 131 -12.35 -2.59 -2.55
CA TYR A 131 -12.90 -3.08 -1.28
C TYR A 131 -12.87 -1.98 -0.21
N ALA A 132 -13.63 -2.17 0.87
CA ALA A 132 -13.60 -1.25 2.00
C ALA A 132 -12.31 -1.43 2.80
N LEU A 133 -11.67 -0.32 3.17
CA LEU A 133 -10.45 -0.33 3.98
C LEU A 133 -10.68 -1.00 5.34
N ALA A 134 -11.84 -0.79 5.95
CA ALA A 134 -12.23 -1.44 7.20
C ALA A 134 -12.22 -2.98 7.10
N GLU A 135 -12.84 -3.55 6.06
CA GLU A 135 -12.84 -5.01 5.82
C GLU A 135 -11.41 -5.55 5.75
N PHE A 136 -10.52 -4.83 5.08
CA PHE A 136 -9.12 -5.25 4.97
C PHE A 136 -8.39 -5.16 6.31
N ARG A 137 -8.58 -4.06 7.06
CA ARG A 137 -7.95 -3.82 8.37
C ARG A 137 -8.33 -4.87 9.41
N ASP A 138 -9.57 -5.36 9.39
CA ASP A 138 -10.08 -6.33 10.36
C ASP A 138 -9.46 -7.73 10.21
N LEU A 139 -8.92 -8.06 9.03
CA LEU A 139 -8.17 -9.30 8.84
C LEU A 139 -6.88 -9.29 9.66
N ARG A 140 -6.69 -10.30 10.51
CA ARG A 140 -5.50 -10.39 11.39
C ARG A 140 -4.36 -11.25 10.84
N SER A 141 -4.62 -12.06 9.82
CA SER A 141 -3.64 -12.99 9.26
C SER A 141 -2.89 -12.37 8.08
N SER A 142 -1.55 -12.52 8.07
CA SER A 142 -0.68 -12.12 6.96
C SER A 142 -0.90 -12.96 5.70
N TYR A 143 -1.55 -14.13 5.81
CA TYR A 143 -1.95 -14.96 4.67
C TYR A 143 -3.36 -14.58 4.17
N ALA A 144 -4.28 -14.29 5.09
CA ALA A 144 -5.66 -13.93 4.74
C ALA A 144 -5.73 -12.61 3.96
N LYS A 145 -4.88 -11.64 4.28
CA LYS A 145 -4.86 -10.33 3.60
C LYS A 145 -4.51 -10.44 2.11
N PRO A 146 -3.39 -11.06 1.67
CA PRO A 146 -3.14 -11.32 0.26
C PRO A 146 -4.26 -12.10 -0.43
N ALA A 147 -4.75 -13.18 0.19
CA ALA A 147 -5.84 -13.98 -0.38
C ALA A 147 -7.11 -13.14 -0.60
N PHE A 148 -7.50 -12.34 0.39
CA PHE A 148 -8.63 -11.41 0.28
C PHE A 148 -8.48 -10.45 -0.91
N ARG A 149 -7.30 -9.84 -1.09
CA ARG A 149 -7.05 -8.92 -2.22
C ARG A 149 -7.17 -9.61 -3.57
N LEU A 150 -6.64 -10.83 -3.70
CA LEU A 150 -6.75 -11.63 -4.92
C LEU A 150 -8.22 -11.93 -5.22
N LEU A 151 -8.98 -12.39 -4.22
CA LEU A 151 -10.41 -12.69 -4.37
C LEU A 151 -11.23 -11.45 -4.75
N LYS A 152 -10.93 -10.28 -4.16
CA LYS A 152 -11.63 -9.03 -4.50
C LYS A 152 -11.40 -8.61 -5.96
N GLY A 153 -10.31 -9.05 -6.60
CA GLY A 153 -10.07 -8.82 -8.03
C GLY A 153 -11.06 -9.53 -8.95
N PHE A 154 -11.66 -10.63 -8.50
CA PHE A 154 -12.64 -11.42 -9.25
C PHE A 154 -14.09 -11.13 -8.85
N ARG A 155 -14.33 -10.08 -8.06
CA ARG A 155 -15.67 -9.76 -7.54
C ARG A 155 -16.70 -9.51 -8.65
N THR A 156 -16.27 -8.99 -9.81
CA THR A 156 -17.16 -8.69 -10.95
C THR A 156 -17.35 -9.87 -11.89
N THR A 157 -16.37 -10.78 -11.98
CA THR A 157 -16.41 -11.93 -12.90
C THR A 157 -16.97 -13.19 -12.24
N GLY A 158 -16.77 -13.36 -10.93
CA GLY A 158 -17.21 -14.54 -10.17
C GLY A 158 -16.30 -15.77 -10.30
N TYR A 159 -15.25 -15.73 -11.12
CA TYR A 159 -14.34 -16.86 -11.34
C TYR A 159 -12.90 -16.45 -11.04
N ALA A 160 -12.25 -17.18 -10.12
CA ALA A 160 -10.86 -16.97 -9.74
C ALA A 160 -9.97 -18.10 -10.31
N PHE A 161 -8.87 -17.73 -10.97
CA PHE A 161 -7.86 -18.65 -11.43
C PHE A 161 -6.63 -18.51 -10.53
N LEU A 162 -6.33 -19.54 -9.75
CA LEU A 162 -5.17 -19.61 -8.87
C LEU A 162 -4.23 -20.67 -9.45
N SER A 163 -3.09 -20.24 -9.99
CA SER A 163 -2.03 -21.10 -10.54
C SER A 163 -0.94 -21.34 -9.51
#